data_AF-A0AAD3CZ66-F1
#
_entry.id   AF-A0AAD3CZ66-F1
#
_cell.length_a   1.000
_cell.length_b   1.000
_cell.length_c   1.000
_cell.angle_alpha   90.00
_cell.angle_beta   90.00
_cell.angle_gamma   90.00
#
_symmetry.space_group_name_H-M   'P 1'
#
loop_
_entity.id
_entity.type
_entity.pdbx_description
1 polymer ?
#
loop_
_entity_poly.entity_id
_entity_poly.type
_entity_poly.pdbx_seq_one_letter_code
_entity_poly.pdbx_strand_id
1 'polypeptide(L)'
;MLSRDPNECRREAEGSLRNIFKHKQQQKSRAKPRVEVKSSAKSPLASLWKGKQQKVRHVPTHVSEEEDSAKKIEGYSEQHPNHDELILWAKKNLLAVRVLRERTGAYIPDQDRAVVNEALRMRMDLDCLRTLIEEYPHALDCGGIVDHIDHPIHVACNHHRNAVKLLLELNPECANQRDANDKTPMELFLRNEDQLDITFDEFTETSSRFLKLDPTITSQRFLGRESVRNIVLQNELIPRQIENSLA
;
A
#
# COMPACT_ATOMS: atom_id res chain seq x y z
N MET A 1 55.14 -15.77 -12.61
CA MET A 1 53.74 -15.74 -12.14
C MET A 1 53.06 -17.00 -12.67
N LEU A 2 52.71 -17.94 -11.79
CA LEU A 2 52.11 -19.21 -12.19
C LEU A 2 50.60 -18.99 -12.44
N SER A 3 50.17 -19.22 -13.68
CA SER A 3 48.77 -19.13 -14.09
C SER A 3 47.98 -20.26 -13.43
N ARG A 4 47.00 -19.93 -12.59
CA ARG A 4 46.13 -20.93 -11.97
C ARG A 4 45.18 -21.53 -13.01
N ASP A 5 44.96 -22.83 -12.91
CA ASP A 5 44.04 -23.57 -13.78
C ASP A 5 42.60 -23.05 -13.56
N PRO A 6 41.92 -22.56 -14.60
CA PRO A 6 40.52 -22.10 -14.51
C PRO A 6 39.57 -23.16 -13.92
N ASN A 7 39.90 -24.44 -14.05
CA ASN A 7 39.09 -25.52 -13.50
C ASN A 7 39.23 -25.66 -11.98
N GLU A 8 40.30 -25.17 -11.39
CA GLU A 8 40.53 -25.19 -9.94
C GLU A 8 39.64 -24.17 -9.24
N CYS A 9 39.56 -22.94 -9.78
CA CYS A 9 38.62 -21.92 -9.30
C CYS A 9 37.16 -22.38 -9.38
N ARG A 10 36.79 -23.15 -10.41
CA ARG A 10 35.42 -23.67 -10.56
C ARG A 10 35.07 -24.70 -9.49
N ARG A 11 36.00 -25.60 -9.15
CA ARG A 11 35.78 -26.61 -8.10
C ARG A 11 35.69 -25.99 -6.70
N GLU A 12 36.48 -24.94 -6.43
CA GLU A 12 36.40 -24.20 -5.17
C GLU A 12 35.05 -23.49 -5.01
N ALA A 13 34.54 -22.87 -6.08
CA ALA A 13 33.23 -22.22 -6.08
C ALA A 13 32.08 -23.22 -5.85
N GLU A 14 32.12 -24.39 -6.50
CA GLU A 14 31.11 -25.43 -6.33
C GLU A 14 31.14 -26.08 -4.93
N GLY A 15 32.33 -26.21 -4.33
CA GLY A 15 32.49 -26.68 -2.95
C GLY A 15 31.88 -25.71 -1.92
N SER A 16 32.09 -24.41 -2.12
CA SER A 16 31.55 -23.36 -1.25
C SER A 16 30.01 -23.32 -1.26
N LEU A 17 29.40 -23.45 -2.44
CA LEU A 17 27.93 -23.46 -2.59
C LEU A 17 27.27 -24.68 -1.93
N ARG A 18 27.90 -25.86 -1.97
CA ARG A 18 27.37 -27.06 -1.28
C ARG A 18 27.35 -26.90 0.24
N ASN A 19 28.33 -26.20 0.82
CA ASN A 19 28.38 -25.94 2.26
C ASN A 19 27.31 -24.95 2.70
N ILE A 20 27.01 -23.91 1.90
CA ILE A 20 25.93 -22.96 2.18
C ILE A 20 24.56 -23.66 2.18
N PHE A 21 24.34 -24.61 1.26
CA PHE A 21 23.07 -25.34 1.18
C PHE A 21 22.84 -26.28 2.37
N LYS A 22 23.90 -26.95 2.84
CA LYS A 22 23.84 -27.80 4.05
C LYS A 22 23.54 -26.96 5.30
N HIS A 23 24.12 -25.78 5.41
CA HIS A 23 23.92 -24.91 6.56
C HIS A 23 22.49 -24.35 6.65
N LYS A 24 21.84 -24.09 5.51
CA LYS A 24 20.41 -23.68 5.45
C LYS A 24 19.44 -24.83 5.76
N GLN A 25 19.75 -26.05 5.34
CA GLN A 25 18.96 -27.24 5.71
C GLN A 25 18.98 -27.50 7.22
N GLN A 26 20.13 -27.32 7.87
CA GLN A 26 20.29 -27.56 9.31
C GLN A 26 19.63 -26.49 10.20
N GLN A 27 19.37 -25.28 9.68
CA GLN A 27 18.61 -24.25 10.40
C GLN A 27 17.08 -24.45 10.33
N LYS A 28 16.57 -25.19 9.34
CA LYS A 28 15.12 -25.47 9.20
C LYS A 28 14.58 -26.50 10.21
N SER A 29 15.42 -27.28 10.88
CA SER A 29 14.98 -28.29 11.86
C SER A 29 14.89 -27.80 13.31
N ARG A 30 15.20 -26.53 13.59
CA ARG A 30 15.00 -25.91 14.93
C ARG A 30 13.71 -25.08 14.96
N ALA A 31 12.56 -25.73 14.84
CA ALA A 31 11.28 -25.12 15.16
C ALA A 31 11.13 -24.98 16.69
N LYS A 32 10.99 -23.74 17.18
CA LYS A 32 10.65 -23.45 18.57
C LYS A 32 9.18 -23.81 18.85
N PRO A 33 8.82 -24.25 20.07
CA PRO A 33 7.44 -24.51 20.43
C PRO A 33 6.58 -23.25 20.32
N ARG A 34 5.41 -23.42 19.72
CA ARG A 34 4.37 -22.41 19.51
C ARG A 34 3.82 -21.96 20.87
N VAL A 35 4.17 -20.75 21.29
CA VAL A 35 3.54 -20.08 22.43
C VAL A 35 2.19 -19.54 21.95
N GLU A 36 1.10 -20.07 22.50
CA GLU A 36 -0.24 -19.51 22.33
C GLU A 36 -0.32 -18.15 23.04
N VAL A 37 -0.22 -17.07 22.26
CA VAL A 37 -0.54 -15.72 22.73
C VAL A 37 -2.04 -15.53 22.59
N LYS A 38 -2.75 -15.50 23.72
CA LYS A 38 -4.15 -15.07 23.78
C LYS A 38 -4.22 -13.57 23.44
N SER A 39 -4.62 -13.23 22.23
CA SER A 39 -4.84 -11.85 21.79
C SER A 39 -6.15 -11.30 22.35
N SER A 40 -6.05 -10.58 23.46
CA SER A 40 -7.08 -9.65 23.92
C SER A 40 -6.42 -8.29 24.16
N ALA A 41 -6.15 -7.58 23.07
CA ALA A 41 -5.83 -6.17 23.11
C ALA A 41 -6.55 -5.50 21.95
N LYS A 42 -7.73 -4.94 22.24
CA LYS A 42 -8.41 -4.03 21.32
C LYS A 42 -7.51 -2.79 21.17
N SER A 43 -7.17 -2.44 19.93
CA SER A 43 -6.42 -1.22 19.63
C SER A 43 -7.08 0.01 20.29
N PRO A 44 -6.32 0.84 21.05
CA PRO A 44 -6.84 2.07 21.66
C PRO A 44 -7.44 3.05 20.64
N LEU A 45 -7.07 2.93 19.36
CA LEU A 45 -7.54 3.79 18.27
C LEU A 45 -8.98 3.46 17.85
N ALA A 46 -9.45 2.22 18.01
CA ALA A 46 -10.78 1.80 17.58
C ALA A 46 -11.91 2.34 18.49
N SER A 47 -11.60 2.73 19.74
CA SER A 47 -12.57 3.21 20.72
C SER A 47 -12.93 4.70 20.58
N LEU A 48 -12.14 5.49 19.85
CA LEU A 48 -12.35 6.94 19.75
C LEU A 48 -13.47 7.33 18.77
N TRP A 49 -13.93 6.38 17.94
CA TRP A 49 -14.94 6.60 16.89
C TRP A 49 -16.40 6.29 17.31
N LYS A 50 -16.64 5.82 18.55
CA LYS A 50 -18.02 5.52 19.02
C LYS A 50 -18.81 6.74 19.51
N GLY A 51 -18.28 7.96 19.39
CA GLY A 51 -18.84 9.16 20.00
C GLY A 51 -19.48 10.14 19.03
N LYS A 52 -20.68 9.83 18.53
CA LYS A 52 -21.78 10.78 18.17
C LYS A 52 -22.86 10.02 17.40
N GLN A 53 -23.63 9.19 18.11
CA GLN A 53 -24.90 8.68 17.61
C GLN A 53 -25.99 9.56 18.20
N GLN A 54 -26.49 10.52 17.43
CA GLN A 54 -27.59 11.38 17.86
C GLN A 54 -28.89 10.58 17.75
N LYS A 55 -29.38 10.14 18.91
CA LYS A 55 -30.60 9.34 19.06
C LYS A 55 -31.82 10.19 18.70
N VAL A 56 -32.32 10.05 17.47
CA VAL A 56 -33.62 10.60 17.08
C VAL A 56 -34.69 9.86 17.89
N ARG A 57 -35.49 10.59 18.67
CA ARG A 57 -36.58 10.04 19.48
C ARG A 57 -37.74 9.63 18.56
N HIS A 58 -38.10 8.35 18.55
CA HIS A 58 -39.36 7.90 17.98
C HIS A 58 -40.51 8.11 18.96
N VAL A 59 -41.62 8.64 18.44
CA VAL A 59 -42.96 8.66 19.04
C VAL A 59 -43.62 7.30 18.76
N PRO A 60 -44.33 6.68 19.72
CA PRO A 60 -45.01 5.42 19.48
C PRO A 60 -46.42 5.64 18.91
N THR A 61 -46.70 5.03 17.76
CA THR A 61 -48.06 4.77 17.28
C THR A 61 -48.18 3.29 16.98
N HIS A 62 -49.22 2.68 17.55
CA HIS A 62 -49.53 1.26 17.51
C HIS A 62 -50.59 1.01 16.43
N VAL A 63 -50.61 -0.23 15.89
CA VAL A 63 -51.62 -0.86 14.99
C VAL A 63 -51.46 -0.47 13.51
N SER A 64 -51.40 -1.32 12.49
CA SER A 64 -51.74 -2.74 12.24
C SER A 64 -50.95 -3.29 11.04
N GLU A 65 -51.09 -4.58 10.79
CA GLU A 65 -50.39 -5.51 9.89
C GLU A 65 -50.37 -5.19 8.39
N GLU A 66 -49.32 -5.77 7.77
CA GLU A 66 -49.21 -6.34 6.41
C GLU A 66 -48.98 -5.47 5.16
N GLU A 67 -48.03 -5.98 4.36
CA GLU A 67 -47.69 -5.75 2.95
C GLU A 67 -46.60 -4.71 2.53
N ASP A 68 -45.61 -5.25 1.81
CA ASP A 68 -44.64 -4.63 0.89
C ASP A 68 -43.84 -3.40 1.35
N SER A 69 -42.94 -3.63 2.28
CA SER A 69 -41.87 -2.69 2.63
C SER A 69 -40.57 -3.00 1.90
N ALA A 70 -40.46 -2.53 0.65
CA ALA A 70 -39.17 -2.13 0.11
C ALA A 70 -38.61 -1.03 1.02
N LYS A 71 -37.82 -1.44 2.02
CA LYS A 71 -37.13 -0.53 2.93
C LYS A 71 -36.20 0.34 2.09
N LYS A 72 -36.70 1.53 1.76
CA LYS A 72 -35.93 2.69 1.36
C LYS A 72 -34.83 2.86 2.40
N ILE A 73 -33.62 2.40 2.07
CA ILE A 73 -32.42 2.68 2.84
C ILE A 73 -32.24 4.19 2.72
N GLU A 74 -32.77 4.93 3.70
CA GLU A 74 -32.51 6.36 3.82
C GLU A 74 -30.99 6.54 3.87
N GLY A 75 -30.49 7.25 2.85
CA GLY A 75 -29.08 7.41 2.60
C GLY A 75 -28.37 7.96 3.82
N TYR A 76 -27.43 7.17 4.32
CA TYR A 76 -26.34 7.71 5.11
C TYR A 76 -25.59 8.67 4.19
N SER A 77 -25.83 9.97 4.36
CA SER A 77 -24.96 10.99 3.81
C SER A 77 -23.60 10.78 4.48
N GLU A 78 -22.66 10.22 3.73
CA GLU A 78 -21.23 10.23 4.07
C GLU A 78 -20.79 11.69 4.08
N GLN A 79 -21.09 12.39 5.17
CA GLN A 79 -20.50 13.70 5.44
C GLN A 79 -19.03 13.46 5.68
N HIS A 80 -18.24 13.60 4.61
CA HIS A 80 -16.79 13.65 4.72
C HIS A 80 -16.44 14.73 5.75
N PRO A 81 -15.62 14.42 6.76
CA PRO A 81 -15.21 15.41 7.75
C PRO A 81 -14.63 16.63 7.03
N ASN A 82 -14.96 17.83 7.54
CA ASN A 82 -14.44 19.07 6.99
C ASN A 82 -12.90 18.99 6.94
N HIS A 83 -12.30 19.60 5.92
CA HIS A 83 -10.86 19.71 5.73
C HIS A 83 -10.12 20.12 7.00
N ASP A 84 -10.67 21.09 7.75
CA ASP A 84 -10.13 21.54 9.03
C ASP A 84 -10.12 20.45 10.12
N GLU A 85 -11.15 19.60 10.14
CA GLU A 85 -11.24 18.49 11.10
C GLU A 85 -10.25 17.38 10.77
N LEU A 86 -10.00 17.12 9.48
CA LEU A 86 -8.96 16.20 9.02
C LEU A 86 -7.57 16.71 9.36
N ILE A 87 -7.29 18.00 9.12
CA ILE A 87 -6.04 18.63 9.52
C ILE A 87 -5.87 18.58 11.03
N LEU A 88 -6.92 18.86 11.80
CA LEU A 88 -6.87 18.81 13.26
C LEU A 88 -6.67 17.38 13.77
N TRP A 89 -7.33 16.40 13.15
CA TRP A 89 -7.15 14.99 13.44
C TRP A 89 -5.71 14.56 13.16
N ALA A 90 -5.17 14.91 12.00
CA ALA A 90 -3.79 14.66 11.64
C ALA A 90 -2.91 15.29 12.71
N LYS A 91 -2.96 16.62 12.91
CA LYS A 91 -2.17 17.33 13.93
C LYS A 91 -2.23 16.68 15.32
N LYS A 92 -3.39 16.22 15.78
CA LYS A 92 -3.53 15.54 17.09
C LYS A 92 -2.84 14.18 17.12
N ASN A 93 -3.04 13.35 16.10
CA ASN A 93 -2.40 12.03 16.03
C ASN A 93 -0.90 12.17 15.79
N LEU A 94 -0.49 13.14 14.96
CA LEU A 94 0.90 13.51 14.72
C LEU A 94 1.59 13.97 16.00
N LEU A 95 0.94 14.80 16.82
CA LEU A 95 1.49 15.22 18.11
C LEU A 95 1.69 14.03 19.04
N ALA A 96 0.74 13.08 19.07
CA ALA A 96 0.86 11.88 19.89
C ALA A 96 2.05 11.01 19.44
N VAL A 97 2.20 10.77 18.13
CA VAL A 97 3.34 10.02 17.56
C VAL A 97 4.65 10.73 17.86
N ARG A 98 4.70 12.06 17.64
CA ARG A 98 5.89 12.88 17.92
C ARG A 98 6.29 12.83 19.39
N VAL A 99 5.35 12.99 20.31
CA VAL A 99 5.61 12.92 21.76
C VAL A 99 6.14 11.54 22.17
N LEU A 100 5.60 10.47 21.57
CA LEU A 100 6.11 9.11 21.81
C LEU A 100 7.54 8.94 21.27
N ARG A 101 7.84 9.45 20.08
CA ARG A 101 9.19 9.45 19.50
C ARG A 101 10.19 10.23 20.36
N GLU A 102 9.83 11.45 20.78
CA GLU A 102 10.68 12.29 21.63
C GLU A 102 10.96 11.64 22.99
N ARG A 103 9.97 10.96 23.58
CA ARG A 103 10.14 10.27 24.87
C ARG A 103 10.97 9.00 24.79
N THR A 104 10.83 8.23 23.71
CA THR A 104 11.48 6.92 23.60
C THR A 104 12.83 6.99 22.90
N GLY A 105 13.07 8.02 22.08
CA GLY A 105 14.22 8.12 21.19
C GLY A 105 14.25 7.04 20.10
N ALA A 106 13.27 6.13 20.06
CA ALA A 106 13.20 5.04 19.11
C ALA A 106 12.51 5.55 17.84
N TYR A 107 13.24 5.52 16.73
CA TYR A 107 12.67 5.69 15.41
C TYR A 107 11.95 4.40 15.01
N ILE A 108 10.66 4.50 14.67
CA ILE A 108 9.82 3.38 14.27
C ILE A 108 9.25 3.71 12.88
N PRO A 109 9.87 3.19 11.79
CA PRO A 109 9.44 3.47 10.41
C PRO A 109 7.95 3.22 10.15
N ASP A 110 7.42 2.20 10.82
CA ASP A 110 6.02 1.80 10.78
C ASP A 110 5.05 2.90 11.18
N GLN A 111 5.45 3.81 12.09
CA GLN A 111 4.59 4.90 12.55
C GLN A 111 4.43 5.98 11.47
N ASP A 112 5.54 6.38 10.85
CA ASP A 112 5.56 7.38 9.79
C ASP A 112 4.70 6.90 8.60
N ARG A 113 4.85 5.63 8.22
CA ARG A 113 4.01 4.98 7.20
C ARG A 113 2.54 4.92 7.58
N ALA A 114 2.22 4.52 8.82
CA ALA A 114 0.83 4.38 9.26
C ALA A 114 0.06 5.70 9.16
N VAL A 115 0.72 6.82 9.50
CA VAL A 115 0.16 8.16 9.39
C VAL A 115 -0.17 8.51 7.94
N VAL A 116 0.79 8.36 7.02
CA VAL A 116 0.59 8.68 5.60
C VAL A 116 -0.46 7.76 4.98
N ASN A 117 -0.43 6.46 5.33
CA ASN A 117 -1.42 5.49 4.86
C ASN A 117 -2.84 5.87 5.28
N GLU A 118 -3.03 6.36 6.51
CA GLU A 118 -4.36 6.77 6.94
C GLU A 118 -4.83 8.02 6.20
N ALA A 119 -3.96 9.01 6.00
CA ALA A 119 -4.26 10.18 5.18
C ALA A 119 -4.66 9.80 3.74
N LEU A 120 -3.99 8.81 3.14
CA LEU A 120 -4.33 8.27 1.83
C LEU A 120 -5.69 7.55 1.84
N ARG A 121 -6.01 6.74 2.86
CA ARG A 121 -7.32 6.10 2.98
C ARG A 121 -8.46 7.10 3.13
N MET A 122 -8.19 8.21 3.82
CA MET A 122 -9.14 9.31 3.99
C MET A 122 -9.23 10.23 2.76
N ARG A 123 -8.44 9.98 1.70
CA ARG A 123 -8.36 10.82 0.49
C ARG A 123 -8.09 12.29 0.81
N MET A 124 -7.17 12.54 1.75
CA MET A 124 -6.72 13.91 2.05
C MET A 124 -6.19 14.58 0.79
N ASP A 125 -6.39 15.89 0.66
CA ASP A 125 -5.92 16.66 -0.51
C ASP A 125 -4.40 16.54 -0.71
N LEU A 126 -3.97 16.74 -1.95
CA LEU A 126 -2.57 16.53 -2.35
C LEU A 126 -1.59 17.49 -1.65
N ASP A 127 -2.02 18.70 -1.31
CA ASP A 127 -1.17 19.69 -0.61
C ASP A 127 -0.96 19.31 0.85
N CYS A 128 -2.00 18.83 1.54
CA CYS A 128 -1.87 18.27 2.87
C CYS A 128 -1.04 16.99 2.87
N LEU A 129 -1.24 16.10 1.89
CA LEU A 129 -0.40 14.89 1.76
C LEU A 129 1.07 15.25 1.52
N ARG A 130 1.36 16.26 0.68
CA ARG A 130 2.73 16.74 0.46
C ARG A 130 3.35 17.26 1.75
N THR A 131 2.65 18.15 2.45
CA THR A 131 3.11 18.70 3.75
C THR A 131 3.36 17.58 4.76
N LEU A 132 2.47 16.58 4.80
CA LEU A 132 2.59 15.43 5.68
C LEU A 132 3.84 14.60 5.35
N ILE A 133 4.11 14.33 4.08
CA ILE A 133 5.29 13.56 3.66
C ILE A 133 6.59 14.32 3.94
N GLU A 134 6.59 15.65 3.80
CA GLU A 134 7.76 16.49 4.14
C GLU A 134 8.11 16.41 5.64
N GLU A 135 7.10 16.30 6.51
CA GLU A 135 7.29 16.09 7.95
C GLU A 135 7.69 14.64 8.30
N TYR A 136 7.31 13.67 7.46
CA TYR A 136 7.57 12.23 7.62
C TYR A 136 8.31 11.64 6.41
N PRO A 137 9.53 12.11 6.10
CA PRO A 137 10.22 11.75 4.84
C PRO A 137 10.48 10.25 4.72
N HIS A 138 10.68 9.57 5.84
CA HIS A 138 10.94 8.14 5.87
C HIS A 138 9.71 7.26 5.66
N ALA A 139 8.50 7.84 5.61
CA ALA A 139 7.30 7.09 5.27
C ALA A 139 7.39 6.46 3.88
N LEU A 140 8.19 7.04 2.98
CA LEU A 140 8.39 6.53 1.63
C LEU A 140 9.64 5.65 1.48
N ASP A 141 10.40 5.42 2.55
CA ASP A 141 11.59 4.59 2.48
C ASP A 141 11.24 3.13 2.15
N CYS A 142 12.09 2.47 1.37
CA CYS A 142 11.93 1.09 0.95
C CYS A 142 11.79 0.13 2.15
N GLY A 143 10.94 -0.90 2.02
CA GLY A 143 10.81 -1.97 3.02
C GLY A 143 9.36 -2.42 3.19
N GLY A 144 8.95 -3.45 2.46
CA GLY A 144 7.56 -3.94 2.48
C GLY A 144 7.41 -5.46 2.61
N ILE A 145 8.51 -6.21 2.65
CA ILE A 145 8.42 -7.68 2.70
C ILE A 145 8.33 -8.19 4.14
N VAL A 146 8.93 -7.48 5.10
CA VAL A 146 8.95 -7.89 6.52
C VAL A 146 7.93 -7.11 7.35
N ASP A 147 7.52 -5.94 6.86
CA ASP A 147 6.70 -5.01 7.62
C ASP A 147 5.22 -5.32 7.41
N HIS A 148 4.44 -5.37 8.49
CA HIS A 148 2.99 -5.64 8.43
C HIS A 148 2.16 -4.47 7.89
N ILE A 149 2.82 -3.39 7.47
CA ILE A 149 2.21 -2.14 7.07
C ILE A 149 2.50 -1.94 5.59
N ASP A 150 1.42 -1.80 4.81
CA ASP A 150 1.50 -1.55 3.38
C ASP A 150 2.35 -0.30 3.09
N HIS A 151 3.12 -0.34 2.02
CA HIS A 151 3.84 0.83 1.57
C HIS A 151 2.83 1.91 1.10
N PRO A 152 3.06 3.21 1.35
CA PRO A 152 2.12 4.27 0.96
C PRO A 152 1.65 4.24 -0.50
N ILE A 153 2.54 3.90 -1.43
CA ILE A 153 2.20 3.74 -2.84
C ILE A 153 1.13 2.65 -3.09
N HIS A 154 1.14 1.53 -2.35
CA HIS A 154 0.13 0.48 -2.48
C HIS A 154 -1.22 0.94 -1.96
N VAL A 155 -1.23 1.67 -0.83
CA VAL A 155 -2.44 2.25 -0.26
C VAL A 155 -3.02 3.31 -1.20
N ALA A 156 -2.19 4.17 -1.79
CA ALA A 156 -2.61 5.16 -2.78
C ALA A 156 -3.26 4.48 -4.01
N CYS A 157 -2.64 3.42 -4.56
CA CYS A 157 -3.22 2.67 -5.68
C CYS A 157 -4.61 2.06 -5.37
N ASN A 158 -4.90 1.76 -4.10
CA ASN A 158 -6.17 1.16 -3.67
C ASN A 158 -7.22 2.17 -3.19
N HIS A 159 -6.81 3.35 -2.75
CA HIS A 159 -7.73 4.26 -2.06
C HIS A 159 -7.70 5.69 -2.58
N HIS A 160 -6.58 6.16 -3.13
CA HIS A 160 -6.42 7.56 -3.53
C HIS A 160 -5.46 7.67 -4.72
N ARG A 161 -5.97 7.38 -5.92
CA ARG A 161 -5.11 7.16 -7.09
C ARG A 161 -4.47 8.46 -7.61
N ASN A 162 -5.13 9.61 -7.38
CA ASN A 162 -4.53 10.92 -7.66
C ASN A 162 -3.22 11.17 -6.90
N ALA A 163 -3.08 10.61 -5.70
CA ALA A 163 -1.87 10.74 -4.90
C ALA A 163 -0.70 9.89 -5.44
N VAL A 164 -0.93 8.90 -6.31
CA VAL A 164 0.13 8.04 -6.85
C VAL A 164 1.17 8.86 -7.60
N LYS A 165 0.74 9.83 -8.42
CA LYS A 165 1.63 10.73 -9.14
C LYS A 165 2.52 11.52 -8.18
N LEU A 166 1.94 12.09 -7.13
CA LEU A 166 2.66 12.81 -6.08
C LEU A 166 3.71 11.91 -5.41
N LEU A 167 3.34 10.69 -5.03
CA LEU A 167 4.26 9.75 -4.38
C LEU A 167 5.43 9.36 -5.28
N LEU A 168 5.19 9.14 -6.57
CA LEU A 168 6.25 8.83 -7.54
C LEU A 168 7.17 10.04 -7.81
N GLU A 169 6.65 11.27 -7.73
CA GLU A 169 7.46 12.49 -7.84
C GLU A 169 8.37 12.69 -6.63
N LEU A 170 7.88 12.38 -5.44
CA LEU A 170 8.64 12.52 -4.20
C LEU A 170 9.66 11.40 -4.01
N ASN A 171 9.30 10.16 -4.37
CA ASN A 171 10.22 9.02 -4.32
C ASN A 171 9.98 8.03 -5.46
N PRO A 172 10.76 8.11 -6.56
CA PRO A 172 10.63 7.22 -7.71
C PRO A 172 10.84 5.73 -7.39
N GLU A 173 11.66 5.41 -6.39
CA GLU A 173 11.96 4.03 -5.98
C GLU A 173 10.73 3.29 -5.43
N CYS A 174 9.69 4.04 -5.04
CA CYS A 174 8.43 3.47 -4.61
C CYS A 174 7.74 2.65 -5.72
N ALA A 175 8.02 2.94 -7.00
CA ALA A 175 7.47 2.22 -8.14
C ALA A 175 7.75 0.71 -8.12
N ASN A 176 8.84 0.31 -7.45
CA ASN A 176 9.33 -1.07 -7.43
C ASN A 176 8.99 -1.82 -6.13
N GLN A 177 8.29 -1.15 -5.20
CA GLN A 177 7.95 -1.73 -3.90
C GLN A 177 6.94 -2.86 -4.08
N ARG A 178 7.23 -3.99 -3.46
CA ARG A 178 6.37 -5.16 -3.49
C ARG A 178 5.54 -5.21 -2.21
N ASP A 179 4.25 -5.48 -2.36
CA ASP A 179 3.37 -5.74 -1.23
C ASP A 179 3.63 -7.15 -0.65
N ALA A 180 2.91 -7.50 0.41
CA ALA A 180 3.00 -8.82 1.03
C ALA A 180 2.60 -9.98 0.10
N ASN A 181 1.92 -9.70 -1.02
CA ASN A 181 1.51 -10.67 -2.04
C ASN A 181 2.44 -10.67 -3.25
N ASP A 182 3.62 -10.05 -3.13
CA ASP A 182 4.60 -9.91 -4.21
C ASP A 182 4.08 -9.10 -5.42
N LYS A 183 3.05 -8.27 -5.21
CA LYS A 183 2.47 -7.40 -6.24
C LYS A 183 3.17 -6.06 -6.27
N THR A 184 3.37 -5.54 -7.48
CA THR A 184 3.92 -4.20 -7.68
C THR A 184 2.82 -3.15 -7.54
N PRO A 185 3.15 -1.87 -7.29
CA PRO A 185 2.15 -0.82 -7.19
C PRO A 185 1.41 -0.61 -8.51
N MET A 186 2.09 -0.80 -9.64
CA MET A 186 1.48 -0.76 -10.97
C MET A 186 0.42 -1.85 -11.14
N GLU A 187 0.68 -3.08 -10.69
CA GLU A 187 -0.32 -4.16 -10.76
C GLU A 187 -1.57 -3.84 -9.92
N LEU A 188 -1.40 -3.21 -8.76
CA LEU A 188 -2.52 -2.75 -7.94
C LEU A 188 -3.28 -1.59 -8.60
N PHE A 189 -2.54 -0.62 -9.18
CA PHE A 189 -3.11 0.54 -9.85
C PHE A 189 -4.04 0.16 -11.01
N LEU A 190 -3.67 -0.86 -11.79
CA LEU A 190 -4.46 -1.31 -12.94
C LEU A 190 -5.64 -2.20 -12.55
N ARG A 191 -5.54 -2.93 -11.44
CA ARG A 191 -6.61 -3.83 -10.99
C ARG A 191 -7.87 -3.09 -10.59
N ASN A 192 -7.72 -1.89 -10.05
CA ASN A 192 -8.84 -1.10 -9.52
C ASN A 192 -9.35 -0.10 -10.56
N GLU A 193 -9.60 -0.56 -11.79
CA GLU A 193 -10.10 0.28 -12.87
C GLU A 193 -11.43 0.93 -12.49
N ASP A 194 -12.32 0.21 -11.80
CA ASP A 194 -13.64 0.70 -11.40
C ASP A 194 -13.60 1.82 -10.35
N GLN A 195 -12.45 2.02 -9.69
CA GLN A 195 -12.24 3.11 -8.74
C GLN A 195 -11.61 4.30 -9.49
N LEU A 196 -12.44 4.99 -10.25
CA LEU A 196 -12.08 6.18 -11.05
C LEU A 196 -12.28 7.46 -10.24
N ASP A 197 -11.47 7.67 -9.20
CA ASP A 197 -11.28 9.02 -8.67
C ASP A 197 -10.35 9.87 -9.56
N ILE A 198 -9.93 9.33 -10.71
CA ILE A 198 -8.99 9.94 -11.66
C ILE A 198 -9.58 9.93 -13.08
N THR A 199 -9.21 10.93 -13.87
CA THR A 199 -9.54 11.01 -15.29
C THR A 199 -8.73 10.00 -16.12
N PHE A 200 -9.19 9.69 -17.33
CA PHE A 200 -8.46 8.83 -18.26
C PHE A 200 -7.06 9.38 -18.60
N ASP A 201 -6.92 10.71 -18.69
CA ASP A 201 -5.64 11.36 -18.95
C ASP A 201 -4.68 11.18 -17.77
N GLU A 202 -5.15 11.37 -16.53
CA GLU A 202 -4.36 11.12 -15.32
C GLU A 202 -3.97 9.65 -15.17
N PHE A 203 -4.88 8.75 -15.52
CA PHE A 203 -4.62 7.32 -15.57
C PHE A 203 -3.47 7.02 -16.54
N THR A 204 -3.56 7.54 -17.77
CA THR A 204 -2.59 7.31 -18.84
C THR A 204 -1.23 7.89 -18.48
N GLU A 205 -1.21 9.11 -17.91
CA GLU A 205 0.02 9.74 -17.45
C GLU A 205 0.67 8.94 -16.32
N THR A 206 -0.10 8.52 -15.31
CA THR A 206 0.41 7.78 -14.15
C THR A 206 0.94 6.41 -14.56
N SER A 207 0.22 5.70 -15.43
CA SER A 207 0.68 4.43 -16.00
C SER A 207 1.97 4.61 -16.78
N SER A 208 2.06 5.66 -17.61
CA SER A 208 3.28 5.99 -18.35
C SER A 208 4.47 6.29 -17.43
N ARG A 209 4.23 6.89 -16.26
CA ARG A 209 5.29 7.14 -15.27
C ARG A 209 5.81 5.84 -14.66
N PHE A 210 4.94 4.91 -14.25
CA PHE A 210 5.38 3.60 -13.78
C PHE A 210 6.27 2.89 -14.81
N LEU A 211 5.85 2.89 -16.07
CA LEU A 211 6.57 2.26 -17.17
C LEU A 211 7.94 2.88 -17.43
N LYS A 212 8.07 4.20 -17.28
CA LYS A 212 9.35 4.91 -17.41
C LYS A 212 10.30 4.61 -16.25
N LEU A 213 9.77 4.45 -15.03
CA LEU A 213 10.56 4.20 -13.84
C LEU A 213 11.08 2.76 -13.76
N ASP A 214 10.32 1.79 -14.26
CA ASP A 214 10.80 0.41 -14.38
C ASP A 214 10.34 -0.27 -15.69
N PRO A 215 11.18 -0.17 -16.74
CA PRO A 215 10.94 -0.89 -17.99
C PRO A 215 10.97 -2.41 -17.83
N THR A 216 11.68 -2.94 -16.83
CA THR A 216 11.89 -4.40 -16.67
C THR A 216 10.67 -5.11 -16.07
N ILE A 217 9.91 -4.44 -15.20
CA ILE A 217 8.62 -4.94 -14.71
C ILE A 217 7.65 -5.17 -15.88
N THR A 218 7.71 -4.29 -16.88
CA THR A 218 6.83 -4.26 -18.05
C THR A 218 7.00 -5.47 -18.99
N SER A 219 8.23 -5.86 -19.30
CA SER A 219 8.44 -6.82 -20.40
C SER A 219 8.24 -8.28 -20.01
N GLN A 220 8.64 -8.69 -18.79
CA GLN A 220 8.63 -10.11 -18.42
C GLN A 220 7.50 -10.52 -17.48
N ARG A 221 7.11 -9.66 -16.54
CA ARG A 221 6.19 -10.05 -15.45
C ARG A 221 4.78 -9.57 -15.71
N PHE A 222 4.67 -8.34 -16.22
CA PHE A 222 3.40 -7.69 -16.49
C PHE A 222 2.62 -8.38 -17.63
N LEU A 223 3.32 -8.77 -18.70
CA LEU A 223 2.72 -9.46 -19.86
C LEU A 223 2.48 -10.95 -19.63
N GLY A 224 3.13 -11.54 -18.62
CA GLY A 224 2.91 -12.93 -18.21
C GLY A 224 1.58 -13.13 -17.48
N ARG A 225 0.94 -12.06 -16.98
CA ARG A 225 -0.36 -12.13 -16.30
C ARG A 225 -1.47 -11.71 -17.26
N GLU A 226 -2.25 -12.69 -17.71
CA GLU A 226 -3.31 -12.54 -18.70
C GLU A 226 -4.36 -11.48 -18.31
N SER A 227 -4.68 -11.35 -17.01
CA SER A 227 -5.61 -10.32 -16.51
C SER A 227 -5.12 -8.90 -16.75
N VAL A 228 -3.83 -8.63 -16.54
CA VAL A 228 -3.24 -7.30 -16.73
C VAL A 228 -3.06 -7.01 -18.21
N ARG A 229 -2.64 -8.02 -18.97
CA ARG A 229 -2.53 -7.94 -20.43
C ARG A 229 -3.86 -7.54 -21.07
N ASN A 230 -4.97 -8.12 -20.63
CA ASN A 230 -6.30 -7.81 -21.16
C ASN A 230 -6.71 -6.36 -20.87
N ILE A 231 -6.51 -5.85 -19.65
CA ILE A 231 -6.83 -4.45 -19.29
C ILE A 231 -6.02 -3.48 -20.15
N VAL A 232 -4.73 -3.78 -20.35
CA VAL A 232 -3.81 -2.93 -21.09
C VAL A 232 -4.11 -2.93 -22.59
N LEU A 233 -4.47 -4.09 -23.15
CA LEU A 233 -4.89 -4.22 -24.54
C LEU A 233 -6.27 -3.60 -24.79
N GLN A 234 -7.22 -3.75 -23.87
CA GLN A 234 -8.59 -3.25 -24.01
C GLN A 234 -8.66 -1.72 -23.98
N ASN A 235 -7.80 -1.07 -23.20
CA ASN A 235 -7.79 0.37 -23.02
C ASN A 235 -6.78 1.10 -23.93
N GLU A 236 -6.18 0.40 -24.91
CA GLU A 236 -5.13 0.93 -25.79
C GLU A 236 -3.97 1.60 -25.01
N LEU A 237 -3.75 1.17 -23.76
CA LEU A 237 -2.82 1.80 -22.82
C LEU A 237 -1.36 1.50 -23.12
N ILE A 238 -1.09 0.69 -24.15
CA ILE A 238 0.26 0.38 -24.57
C ILE A 238 0.79 1.63 -25.28
N PRO A 239 1.71 2.40 -24.66
CA PRO A 239 2.45 3.37 -25.44
C PRO A 239 3.15 2.57 -26.54
N ARG A 240 3.10 3.02 -27.80
CA ARG A 240 3.72 2.33 -28.96
C ARG A 240 5.14 1.78 -28.71
N GLN A 241 5.84 2.35 -27.73
CA GLN A 241 7.14 1.92 -27.21
C GLN A 241 7.14 0.49 -26.61
N ILE A 242 6.04 0.04 -26.01
CA ILE A 242 5.89 -1.31 -25.45
C ILE A 242 5.41 -2.30 -26.52
N GLU A 243 4.63 -1.87 -27.52
CA GLU A 243 4.26 -2.74 -28.66
C GLU A 243 5.50 -3.30 -29.37
N ASN A 244 6.54 -2.47 -29.54
CA ASN A 244 7.82 -2.90 -30.10
C ASN A 244 8.64 -3.81 -29.17
N SER A 245 8.36 -3.79 -27.86
CA SER A 245 8.99 -4.67 -26.88
C SER A 245 8.26 -6.02 -26.74
N LEU A 246 7.07 -6.11 -27.34
CA LEU A 246 6.14 -7.24 -27.29
C LEU A 246 6.18 -8.11 -28.55
N ALA A 247 6.66 -7.57 -29.67
CA ALA A 247 6.86 -8.23 -30.96
C ALA A 247 8.25 -8.88 -31.04
#